data_AF-A0AAJ6EJ54-F1
#
_entry.id   AF-A0AAJ6EJ54-F1
#
_cell.length_a   1.000
_cell.length_b   1.000
_cell.length_c   1.000
_cell.angle_alpha   90.00
_cell.angle_beta   90.00
_cell.angle_gamma   90.00
#
_symmetry.space_group_name_H-M   'P 1'
#
loop_
_entity.id
_entity.type
_entity.pdbx_description
1 polymer ?
#
loop_
_entity_poly.entity_id
_entity_poly.type
_entity_poly.pdbx_seq_one_letter_code
_entity_poly.pdbx_strand_id
1 'polypeptide(L)' 'MLLEAARAADIRRRAGGVLGKLHGLPIPVKDSINTRDFPTSNGTRALRDFRPKQNAAVSSHC' A
#
# COMPACT_ATOMS: atom_id res chain seq x y z
N MET A 1 5.89 -8.18 -3.62
CA MET A 1 4.60 -7.54 -3.34
C MET A 1 4.12 -6.65 -4.49
N LEU A 2 4.86 -5.61 -4.90
CA LEU A 2 4.42 -4.70 -5.97
C LEU A 2 4.13 -5.42 -7.30
N LEU A 3 5.03 -6.30 -7.76
CA LEU A 3 4.82 -7.04 -9.00
C LEU A 3 3.61 -7.99 -8.93
N GLU A 4 3.35 -8.60 -7.76
CA GLU A 4 2.15 -9.43 -7.57
C GLU A 4 0.87 -8.59 -7.63
N ALA A 5 0.88 -7.42 -6.98
CA ALA A 5 -0.24 -6.47 -7.06
C ALA A 5 -0.49 -6.00 -8.50
N ALA A 6 0.58 -5.74 -9.27
CA ALA A 6 0.48 -5.37 -10.67
C ALA A 6 -0.15 -6.49 -11.53
N ARG A 7 0.30 -7.74 -11.35
CA ARG A 7 -0.30 -8.89 -12.04
C ARG A 7 -1.77 -9.07 -11.68
N ALA A 8 -2.14 -8.94 -10.41
CA ALA A 8 -3.52 -9.00 -9.96
C ALA A 8 -4.38 -7.88 -10.58
N ALA A 9 -3.82 -6.67 -10.70
CA ALA A 9 -4.48 -5.55 -11.37
C ALA A 9 -4.70 -5.84 -12.87
N ASP A 10 -3.73 -6.45 -13.56
CA ASP A 10 -3.87 -6.86 -14.95
C ASP A 10 -4.93 -7.93 -15.15
N ILE A 11 -5.00 -8.93 -14.26
CA ILE A 11 -6.03 -9.98 -14.31
C ILE A 11 -7.43 -9.35 -14.21
N ARG A 12 -7.64 -8.45 -13.24
CA ARG A 12 -8.94 -7.75 -13.08
C ARG A 12 -9.28 -6.88 -14.28
N ARG A 13 -8.29 -6.19 -14.84
CA ARG A 13 -8.47 -5.38 -16.06
C ARG A 13 -8.90 -6.25 -17.24
N ARG A 14 -8.26 -7.40 -17.44
CA ARG A 14 -8.61 -8.36 -18.51
C ARG A 14 -10.00 -8.97 -18.34
N ALA A 15 -10.47 -9.12 -17.11
CA ALA A 15 -11.81 -9.64 -16.81
C ALA A 15 -12.95 -8.68 -17.19
N GLY A 16 -12.65 -7.41 -17.55
CA GLY A 16 -13.64 -6.46 -18.09
C GLY A 16 -14.62 -5.85 -17.07
N GLY A 17 -14.35 -5.99 -15.77
CA GLY A 17 -15.16 -5.38 -14.71
C GLY A 17 -14.90 -3.88 -14.51
N VAL A 18 -15.73 -3.22 -13.71
CA VAL A 18 -15.52 -1.82 -13.29
C VAL A 18 -14.27 -1.73 -12.42
N LEU A 19 -13.38 -0.80 -12.77
CA LEU A 19 -12.11 -0.57 -12.05
C LEU A 19 -12.19 0.72 -11.23
N GLY A 20 -11.51 0.72 -10.08
CA GLY A 20 -11.38 1.91 -9.24
C GLY A 20 -10.53 3.00 -9.90
N LYS A 21 -10.70 4.25 -9.47
CA LYS A 21 -10.04 5.44 -10.05
C LYS A 21 -8.49 5.37 -10.09
N LEU A 22 -7.89 4.60 -9.18
CA LEU A 22 -6.44 4.45 -9.04
C LEU A 22 -5.96 3.05 -9.43
N HIS A 23 -6.78 2.27 -10.15
CA HIS A 23 -6.47 0.89 -10.49
C HIS A 23 -5.13 0.76 -11.23
N GLY A 24 -4.22 -0.02 -10.66
CA GLY A 24 -2.91 -0.31 -11.24
C GLY A 24 -1.87 0.81 -11.10
N LEU A 25 -2.21 1.97 -10.51
CA LEU A 25 -1.26 3.05 -10.29
C LEU A 25 -0.41 2.78 -9.02
N PRO A 26 0.92 2.66 -9.11
CA PRO A 26 1.77 2.58 -7.94
C PRO A 26 1.82 3.94 -7.22
N ILE A 27 1.56 3.94 -5.91
CA ILE A 27 1.53 5.15 -5.09
C ILE A 27 2.58 5.03 -3.97
N PRO A 28 3.63 5.86 -3.94
CA PRO A 28 4.54 5.89 -2.81
C PRO A 28 3.85 6.50 -1.59
N VAL A 29 4.10 5.92 -0.42
CA VAL A 29 3.56 6.38 0.86
C VAL A 29 4.71 6.88 1.73
N LYS A 30 4.55 8.06 2.33
CA LYS A 30 5.55 8.63 3.24
C LYS A 30 5.69 7.75 4.48
N ASP A 31 6.91 7.55 4.97
CA ASP A 31 7.24 6.74 6.16
C ASP A 31 6.62 7.26 7.49
N SER A 32 5.91 8.39 7.47
CA SER A 32 5.10 8.87 8.59
C SER A 32 3.67 8.31 8.59
N ILE A 33 3.29 7.52 7.58
CA ILE A 33 1.96 6.94 7.43
C ILE A 33 2.04 5.45 7.71
N ASN A 34 1.26 4.98 8.68
CA ASN A 34 1.22 3.58 9.04
C ASN A 34 0.76 2.71 7.86
N THR A 35 1.56 1.69 7.55
CA THR A 35 1.20 0.58 6.68
C THR A 35 1.51 -0.72 7.41
N ARG A 36 0.57 -1.66 7.43
CA ARG A 36 0.73 -2.92 8.17
C ARG A 36 1.87 -3.79 7.61
N ASP A 37 2.11 -3.67 6.31
CA ASP A 37 3.05 -4.54 5.60
C ASP A 37 4.52 -4.09 5.74
N PHE A 38 4.76 -2.84 6.17
CA PHE A 38 6.11 -2.25 6.31
C PHE A 38 6.33 -1.62 7.70
N PRO A 39 7.59 -1.44 8.15
CA PRO A 39 7.85 -0.61 9.33
C PRO A 39 7.45 0.84 9.06
N THR A 40 7.25 1.60 10.13
CA THR A 40 7.00 3.03 10.06
C THR A 40 7.95 3.71 11.06
N SER A 41 9.05 4.27 10.56
CA SER A 41 10.08 4.87 11.44
C SER A 41 9.79 6.32 11.80
N ASN A 42 8.89 6.97 11.05
CA ASN A 42 8.63 8.39 11.13
C ASN A 42 9.93 9.23 11.05
N GLY A 43 10.95 8.72 10.36
CA GLY A 43 12.29 9.33 10.28
C GLY A 43 13.08 9.34 11.60
N THR A 44 12.72 8.52 12.59
CA THR A 44 13.37 8.51 13.92
C THR A 44 14.00 7.15 14.24
N ARG A 45 15.11 7.16 14.99
CA ARG A 45 15.75 5.91 15.48
C ARG A 45 14.86 5.13 16.45
N ALA A 46 14.07 5.82 17.28
CA ALA A 46 13.23 5.19 18.29
C ALA A 46 12.17 4.27 17.68
N LEU A 47 11.72 4.56 16.46
CA LEU A 47 10.67 3.81 15.77
C LEU A 47 11.20 2.94 14.62
N ARG A 48 12.53 2.75 14.50
CA ARG A 48 13.16 2.04 13.37
C ARG A 48 12.56 0.65 13.10
N ASP A 49 12.15 -0.04 14.17
CA ASP A 49 11.60 -1.41 14.11
C ASP A 49 10.08 -1.43 14.41
N PHE A 50 9.42 -0.26 14.51
CA PHE A 50 7.99 -0.19 14.78
C PHE A 50 7.19 -0.75 13.61
N ARG A 51 6.34 -1.73 13.90
CA ARG A 51 5.48 -2.43 12.94
C ARG A 51 4.00 -2.14 13.26
N PRO A 52 3.33 -1.29 12.45
CA PRO A 52 1.92 -0.99 12.67
C PRO A 52 1.04 -2.24 12.60
N LYS A 53 0.05 -2.35 13.49
CA LYS A 53 -0.94 -3.44 13.44
C LYS A 53 -2.01 -3.23 12.37
N GLN A 54 -2.20 -1.98 11.95
CA GLN A 54 -3.26 -1.55 11.02
C GLN A 54 -2.73 -0.46 10.09
N ASN A 55 -3.33 -0.35 8.90
CA ASN A 55 -3.10 0.76 8.00
C ASN A 55 -3.70 2.05 8.58
N ALA A 56 -3.11 3.20 8.25
CA ALA A 56 -3.76 4.49 8.46
C ALA A 56 -5.04 4.59 7.61
N ALA A 57 -5.98 5.46 8.01
CA ALA A 57 -7.25 5.63 7.29
C ALA A 57 -7.05 5.96 5.80
N VAL A 58 -6.06 6.78 5.46
CA VAL A 58 -5.75 7.15 4.07
C VAL A 58 -5.23 5.99 3.22
N SER A 59 -4.62 4.97 3.84
CA SER A 59 -4.07 3.77 3.19
C SER A 59 -4.92 2.51 3.42
N SER A 60 -6.14 2.66 3.93
CA SER A 60 -7.03 1.53 4.25
C SER A 60 -7.59 0.81 3.01
N HIS A 61 -7.57 1.47 1.86
CA HIS A 61 -8.11 0.96 0.58
C HIS A 61 -7.01 0.70 -0.47
N CYS A 62 -5.75 0.71 -0.04
CA CYS A 62 -4.60 0.37 -0.87
C CYS A 62 -4.39 -1.14 -0.92
#